data_AF-A0A7Y5UN19-F1
#
_entry.id   AF-A0A7Y5UN19-F1
#
_cell.length_a   1.000
_cell.length_b   1.000
_cell.length_c   1.000
_cell.angle_alpha   90.00
_cell.angle_beta   90.00
_cell.angle_gamma   90.00
#
_symmetry.space_group_name_H-M   'P 1'
#
loop_
_entity.id
_entity.type
_entity.pdbx_description
1 polymer ?
#
loop_
_entity_poly.entity_id
_entity_poly.type
_entity_poly.pdbx_seq_one_letter_code
_entity_poly.pdbx_strand_id
1 'polypeptide(L)'
;MTTATYTPAQAATPPRRMAAWLAVALLSALLLGCALALAEGVGHLADLPFSLVIDGEDVTDAVRADLNGLSGLEAVFGLACAVLALLAAAIIVPLAVMFALLVAGVVVAGVLLAVLGVPLLVATAVTLVLLSPVLVAVWLLVRLVRGRRRAWATVPR
;
A
#
# COMPACT_ATOMS: atom_id res chain seq x y z
N MET A 1 28.93 -30.53 -35.90
CA MET A 1 28.53 -29.74 -34.71
C MET A 1 27.05 -29.45 -34.83
N THR A 2 26.21 -30.18 -34.09
CA THR A 2 24.76 -30.00 -34.06
C THR A 2 24.42 -29.12 -32.86
N THR A 3 24.01 -27.88 -33.10
CA THR A 3 23.51 -26.97 -32.06
C THR A 3 22.09 -27.38 -31.67
N ALA A 4 21.95 -27.99 -30.49
CA ALA A 4 20.64 -28.22 -29.88
C ALA A 4 20.11 -26.89 -29.33
N THR A 5 19.02 -26.40 -29.91
CA THR A 5 18.28 -25.23 -29.43
C THR A 5 17.56 -25.60 -28.13
N TYR A 6 17.97 -24.98 -27.02
CA TYR A 6 17.26 -25.10 -25.74
C TYR A 6 16.02 -24.18 -25.77
N THR A 7 14.84 -24.78 -25.83
CA THR A 7 13.58 -24.06 -25.69
C THR A 7 13.19 -24.09 -24.21
N PRO A 8 13.11 -22.93 -23.51
CA PRO A 8 12.74 -22.92 -22.10
C PRO A 8 11.28 -23.38 -21.95
N ALA A 9 11.04 -24.30 -21.03
CA ALA A 9 9.70 -24.75 -20.66
C ALA A 9 8.88 -23.56 -20.17
N GLN A 10 7.86 -23.18 -20.94
CA GLN A 10 6.88 -22.18 -20.51
C GLN A 10 6.16 -22.73 -19.27
N ALA A 11 6.25 -22.01 -18.15
CA ALA A 11 5.50 -22.32 -16.95
C ALA A 11 4.01 -22.32 -17.29
N ALA A 12 3.39 -23.49 -17.25
CA ALA A 12 1.98 -23.65 -17.54
C ALA A 12 1.17 -22.91 -16.47
N THR A 13 0.64 -21.74 -16.81
CA THR A 13 -0.35 -21.06 -15.96
C THR A 13 -1.56 -21.99 -15.85
N PRO A 14 -1.96 -22.42 -14.64
CA PRO A 14 -3.07 -23.35 -14.50
C PRO A 14 -4.34 -22.73 -15.09
N PRO A 15 -5.21 -23.53 -15.73
CA PRO A 15 -6.42 -23.00 -16.34
C PRO A 15 -7.25 -22.27 -15.27
N ARG A 16 -7.81 -21.11 -15.61
CA ARG A 16 -8.53 -20.18 -14.71
C ARG A 16 -9.50 -20.86 -13.73
N ARG A 17 -10.12 -21.97 -14.15
CA ARG A 17 -11.03 -22.78 -13.33
C ARG A 17 -10.32 -23.55 -12.22
N MET A 18 -9.13 -24.08 -12.50
CA MET A 18 -8.31 -24.82 -11.54
C MET A 18 -7.67 -23.88 -10.50
N ALA A 19 -7.30 -22.66 -10.90
CA ALA A 19 -6.92 -21.60 -9.97
C ALA A 19 -8.08 -21.20 -9.05
N ALA A 20 -9.32 -21.15 -9.55
CA ALA A 20 -10.50 -20.89 -8.74
C ALA A 20 -10.78 -22.02 -7.74
N TRP A 21 -10.67 -23.29 -8.14
CA TRP A 21 -10.82 -24.44 -7.24
C TRP A 21 -9.73 -24.50 -6.17
N LEU A 22 -8.48 -24.21 -6.54
CA LEU A 22 -7.38 -24.10 -5.58
C LEU A 22 -7.59 -22.93 -4.61
N ALA A 23 -8.06 -21.78 -5.09
CA ALA A 23 -8.41 -20.65 -4.24
C ALA A 23 -9.53 -21.01 -3.26
N VAL A 24 -10.59 -21.68 -3.73
CA VAL A 24 -11.68 -22.16 -2.88
C VAL A 24 -11.20 -23.17 -1.84
N ALA A 25 -10.32 -24.11 -2.23
CA ALA A 25 -9.74 -25.10 -1.32
C ALA A 25 -8.82 -24.46 -0.26
N LEU A 26 -8.03 -23.46 -0.65
CA LEU A 26 -7.21 -22.68 0.28
C LEU A 26 -8.08 -21.85 1.22
N LEU A 27 -9.14 -21.23 0.70
CA LEU A 27 -10.09 -20.47 1.50
C LEU A 27 -10.80 -21.39 2.49
N SER A 28 -11.29 -22.55 2.06
CA SER A 28 -11.94 -23.51 2.97
C SER A 28 -10.98 -24.07 4.01
N ALA A 29 -9.73 -24.37 3.65
CA ALA A 29 -8.70 -24.79 4.60
C ALA A 29 -8.36 -23.69 5.62
N LEU A 30 -8.30 -22.43 5.17
CA LEU A 30 -8.08 -21.28 6.05
C LEU A 30 -9.26 -21.07 7.00
N LEU A 31 -10.49 -21.13 6.49
CA LEU A 31 -11.71 -21.02 7.30
C LEU A 31 -11.81 -22.14 8.33
N LEU A 32 -11.46 -23.38 7.94
CA LEU A 32 -11.42 -24.52 8.84
C LEU A 32 -10.33 -24.36 9.91
N GLY A 33 -9.14 -23.88 9.53
CA GLY A 33 -8.06 -23.58 10.46
C GLY A 33 -8.42 -22.48 11.46
N CYS A 34 -9.09 -21.42 10.99
CA CYS A 34 -9.63 -20.37 11.86
C CYS A 34 -10.72 -20.91 12.79
N ALA A 35 -11.62 -21.77 12.30
CA ALA A 35 -12.66 -22.39 13.13
C ALA A 35 -12.07 -23.27 14.24
N LEU A 36 -11.03 -24.05 13.94
CA LEU A 36 -10.30 -24.86 14.91
C LEU A 36 -9.55 -23.98 15.93
N ALA A 37 -8.86 -22.93 15.47
CA ALA A 37 -8.17 -21.99 16.34
C ALA A 37 -9.13 -21.20 17.24
N LEU A 38 -10.33 -20.88 16.76
CA LEU A 38 -11.39 -20.30 17.59
C LEU A 38 -11.97 -21.32 18.56
N ALA A 39 -12.15 -22.58 18.17
CA ALA A 39 -12.61 -23.62 19.10
C ALA A 39 -11.60 -23.86 20.24
N GLU A 40 -10.31 -23.88 19.92
CA GLU A 40 -9.23 -23.95 20.93
C GLU A 40 -9.12 -22.66 21.74
N GLY A 41 -9.26 -21.49 21.10
CA GLY A 41 -9.18 -20.18 21.75
C GLY A 41 -10.36 -19.89 22.68
N VAL A 42 -11.58 -20.29 22.31
CA VAL A 42 -12.77 -20.24 23.18
C VAL A 42 -12.62 -21.20 24.36
N GLY A 43 -11.98 -22.35 24.15
CA GLY A 43 -11.59 -23.26 25.24
C GLY A 43 -10.60 -22.61 26.24
N HIS A 44 -9.79 -21.65 25.83
CA HIS A 44 -8.89 -20.90 26.71
C HIS A 44 -9.48 -19.59 27.26
N LEU A 45 -10.51 -19.04 26.63
CA LEU A 45 -11.35 -17.98 27.21
C LEU A 45 -12.13 -18.46 28.43
N ALA A 46 -12.21 -19.76 28.66
CA ALA A 46 -12.71 -20.28 29.92
C ALA A 46 -11.85 -19.79 31.10
N ASP A 47 -10.53 -19.65 30.97
CA ASP A 47 -9.63 -19.21 32.05
C ASP A 47 -9.27 -17.71 31.93
N LEU A 48 -10.28 -16.83 31.99
CA LEU A 48 -10.07 -15.38 32.09
C LEU A 48 -9.40 -15.06 33.45
N PRO A 49 -8.16 -14.55 33.50
CA PRO A 49 -7.47 -14.24 34.77
C PRO A 49 -7.96 -12.93 35.41
N PHE A 50 -9.10 -12.41 34.97
CA PHE A 50 -9.66 -11.13 35.40
C PHE A 50 -11.15 -11.26 35.72
N SER A 51 -11.58 -10.58 36.79
CA SER A 51 -12.98 -10.45 37.19
C SER A 51 -13.63 -9.30 36.40
N LEU A 52 -14.81 -9.57 35.83
CA LEU A 52 -15.64 -8.62 35.10
C LEU A 52 -16.74 -8.12 36.04
N VAL A 53 -16.63 -6.87 36.47
CA VAL A 53 -17.62 -6.21 37.34
C VAL A 53 -18.37 -5.16 36.54
N ILE A 54 -19.70 -5.30 36.45
CA ILE A 54 -20.60 -4.32 35.83
C ILE A 54 -21.52 -3.79 36.93
N ASP A 55 -21.61 -2.47 37.07
CA ASP A 55 -22.43 -1.80 38.09
C ASP A 55 -22.19 -2.26 39.54
N GLY A 56 -20.95 -2.71 39.83
CA GLY A 56 -20.54 -3.17 41.16
C GLY A 56 -20.87 -4.64 41.47
N GLU A 57 -21.48 -5.36 40.53
CA GLU A 57 -21.74 -6.79 40.65
C GLU A 57 -20.74 -7.59 39.81
N ASP A 58 -20.12 -8.61 40.41
CA ASP A 58 -19.24 -9.53 39.68
C ASP A 58 -20.09 -10.46 38.81
N VAL A 59 -20.02 -10.26 37.50
CA VAL A 59 -20.80 -10.99 36.50
C VAL A 59 -19.96 -12.04 35.77
N THR A 60 -18.71 -12.27 36.20
CA THR A 60 -17.77 -13.20 35.55
C THR A 60 -18.37 -14.59 35.38
N ASP A 61 -18.99 -15.13 36.43
CA ASP A 61 -19.57 -16.48 36.41
C ASP A 61 -20.88 -16.55 35.60
N ALA A 62 -21.66 -15.47 35.58
CA ALA A 62 -22.89 -15.40 34.80
C ALA A 62 -22.61 -15.38 33.29
N VAL A 63 -21.62 -14.59 32.86
CA VAL A 63 -21.16 -14.55 31.47
C VAL A 63 -20.56 -15.89 31.04
N ARG A 64 -19.83 -16.57 31.93
CA ARG A 64 -19.27 -17.90 31.67
C ARG A 64 -20.35 -18.97 31.53
N ALA A 65 -21.39 -18.93 32.35
CA ALA A 65 -22.53 -19.83 32.25
C ALA A 65 -23.33 -19.61 30.96
N ASP A 66 -23.49 -18.35 30.54
CA ASP A 66 -24.20 -18.00 29.30
C ASP A 66 -23.40 -18.42 28.06
N LEU A 67 -22.08 -18.22 28.06
CA LEU A 67 -21.17 -18.69 27.01
C LEU A 67 -21.16 -20.22 26.87
N ASN A 68 -21.26 -20.95 27.97
CA ASN A 68 -21.37 -22.41 28.00
C ASN A 68 -22.82 -22.91 27.74
N GLY A 69 -23.80 -22.02 27.82
CA GLY A 69 -25.22 -22.28 27.60
C GLY A 69 -25.69 -22.03 26.17
N LEU A 70 -24.82 -21.50 25.29
CA LEU A 70 -25.15 -21.31 23.88
C LEU A 70 -25.61 -22.62 23.25
N SER A 71 -26.83 -22.63 22.76
CA SER A 71 -27.34 -23.73 21.95
C SER A 71 -26.41 -23.93 20.75
N GLY A 72 -26.21 -25.17 20.30
CA GLY A 72 -25.27 -25.46 19.20
C GLY A 72 -25.51 -24.63 17.93
N LEU A 73 -26.71 -24.06 17.75
CA LEU A 73 -27.06 -23.14 16.68
C LEU A 73 -26.46 -21.74 16.87
N GLU A 74 -26.48 -21.19 18.09
CA GLU A 74 -25.88 -19.89 18.42
C GLU A 74 -24.36 -19.94 18.34
N ALA A 75 -23.74 -21.06 18.72
CA ALA A 75 -22.31 -21.27 18.56
C ALA A 75 -21.90 -21.24 17.07
N VAL A 76 -22.72 -21.82 16.19
CA VAL A 76 -22.51 -21.77 14.73
C VAL A 76 -22.67 -20.35 14.19
N PHE A 77 -23.65 -19.58 14.67
CA PHE A 77 -23.82 -18.17 14.28
C PHE A 77 -22.67 -17.27 14.78
N GLY A 78 -22.21 -17.48 16.02
CA GLY A 78 -21.05 -16.77 16.57
C GLY A 78 -19.79 -17.06 15.78
N LEU A 79 -19.57 -18.32 15.42
CA LEU A 79 -18.44 -18.73 14.59
C LEU A 79 -18.53 -18.15 13.17
N ALA A 80 -19.72 -18.13 12.56
CA ALA A 80 -19.95 -17.48 11.28
C ALA A 80 -19.66 -15.97 11.33
N CYS A 81 -20.09 -15.28 12.40
CA CYS A 81 -19.78 -13.86 12.62
C CYS A 81 -18.28 -13.61 12.82
N ALA A 82 -17.60 -14.45 13.60
CA ALA A 82 -16.16 -14.33 13.81
C ALA A 82 -15.38 -14.54 12.51
N VAL A 83 -15.79 -15.52 11.70
CA VAL A 83 -15.24 -15.76 10.37
C VAL A 83 -15.47 -14.56 9.45
N LEU A 84 -16.66 -13.96 9.47
CA LEU A 84 -16.97 -12.77 8.69
C LEU A 84 -16.15 -11.56 9.14
N ALA A 85 -15.96 -11.39 10.45
CA ALA A 85 -15.14 -10.33 11.02
C ALA A 85 -13.66 -10.50 10.67
N LEU A 86 -13.14 -11.72 10.70
CA LEU A 86 -11.78 -12.05 10.24
C LEU A 86 -11.60 -11.78 8.75
N LEU A 87 -12.58 -12.14 7.92
CA LEU A 87 -12.54 -11.87 6.48
C LEU A 87 -12.59 -10.36 6.20
N ALA A 88 -13.44 -9.63 6.93
CA ALA A 88 -13.50 -8.17 6.85
C ALA A 88 -12.17 -7.54 7.30
N ALA A 89 -11.59 -7.99 8.42
CA ALA A 89 -10.30 -7.50 8.90
C ALA A 89 -9.16 -7.82 7.91
N ALA A 90 -9.16 -9.01 7.30
CA ALA A 90 -8.17 -9.41 6.29
C ALA A 90 -8.20 -8.52 5.04
N ILE A 91 -9.33 -7.85 4.75
CA ILE A 91 -9.45 -6.89 3.64
C ILE A 91 -9.16 -5.46 4.13
N ILE A 92 -9.75 -5.06 5.25
CA ILE A 92 -9.69 -3.70 5.78
C ILE A 92 -8.28 -3.36 6.27
N VAL A 93 -7.59 -4.28 6.96
CA VAL A 93 -6.27 -4.02 7.55
C VAL A 93 -5.21 -3.74 6.47
N PRO A 94 -5.05 -4.56 5.41
CA PRO A 94 -4.10 -4.23 4.33
C PRO A 94 -4.42 -2.90 3.65
N LEU A 95 -5.71 -2.60 3.46
CA LEU A 95 -6.16 -1.37 2.82
C LEU A 95 -5.86 -0.14 3.69
N ALA A 96 -6.07 -0.26 5.01
CA ALA A 96 -5.72 0.75 5.99
C ALA A 96 -4.21 0.98 6.06
N VAL A 97 -3.40 -0.10 6.05
CA VAL A 97 -1.93 -0.01 6.02
C VAL A 97 -1.45 0.66 4.74
N MET A 98 -1.98 0.27 3.58
CA MET A 98 -1.66 0.88 2.29
C MET A 98 -2.00 2.38 2.30
N PHE A 99 -3.17 2.74 2.81
CA PHE A 99 -3.58 4.15 2.93
C PHE A 99 -2.66 4.93 3.87
N ALA A 100 -2.32 4.37 5.04
CA ALA A 100 -1.40 4.99 5.99
C ALA A 100 0.00 5.22 5.38
N LEU A 101 0.53 4.23 4.64
CA LEU A 101 1.80 4.36 3.93
C LEU A 101 1.75 5.43 2.83
N LEU A 102 0.63 5.50 2.09
CA LEU A 102 0.43 6.52 1.07
C LEU A 102 0.41 7.93 1.70
N VAL A 103 -0.34 8.10 2.79
CA VAL A 103 -0.40 9.38 3.52
C VAL A 103 0.98 9.76 4.05
N ALA A 104 1.70 8.82 4.68
CA ALA A 104 3.05 9.05 5.15
C ALA A 104 4.00 9.45 4.01
N GLY A 105 3.92 8.77 2.87
CA GLY A 105 4.70 9.09 1.67
C GLY A 105 4.41 10.49 1.14
N VAL A 106 3.13 10.89 1.07
CA VAL A 106 2.72 12.24 0.65
C VAL A 106 3.26 13.30 1.60
N VAL A 107 3.17 13.07 2.91
CA VAL A 107 3.69 13.99 3.92
C VAL A 107 5.21 14.15 3.77
N VAL A 108 5.96 13.04 3.68
CA VAL A 108 7.42 13.06 3.50
C VAL A 108 7.81 13.77 2.20
N ALA A 109 7.15 13.46 1.09
CA ALA A 109 7.40 14.12 -0.19
C ALA A 109 7.10 15.63 -0.12
N GLY A 110 6.01 16.01 0.52
CA GLY A 110 5.65 17.42 0.74
C GLY A 110 6.70 18.15 1.57
N VAL A 111 7.17 17.55 2.67
CA VAL A 111 8.25 18.11 3.49
C VAL A 111 9.55 18.23 2.70
N LEU A 112 9.93 17.23 1.93
CA LEU A 112 11.13 17.29 1.08
C LEU A 112 11.03 18.39 0.02
N LEU A 113 9.87 18.54 -0.63
CA LEU A 113 9.64 19.64 -1.56
C LEU A 113 9.71 21.00 -0.88
N ALA A 114 9.18 21.15 0.34
CA ALA A 114 9.25 22.40 1.07
C ALA A 114 10.68 22.73 1.54
N VAL A 115 11.40 21.74 2.06
CA VAL A 115 12.74 21.91 2.66
C VAL A 115 13.86 21.98 1.63
N LEU A 116 13.73 21.25 0.52
CA LEU A 116 14.76 21.20 -0.53
C LEU A 116 14.26 21.83 -1.83
N GLY A 117 13.07 21.45 -2.30
CA GLY A 117 12.54 21.88 -3.59
C GLY A 117 12.36 23.40 -3.69
N VAL A 118 11.65 24.01 -2.73
CA VAL A 118 11.40 25.45 -2.68
C VAL A 118 12.71 26.25 -2.60
N PRO A 119 13.66 25.98 -1.68
CA PRO A 119 14.90 26.73 -1.65
C PRO A 119 15.76 26.53 -2.88
N LEU A 120 15.75 25.34 -3.51
CA LEU A 120 16.45 25.15 -4.78
C LEU A 120 15.81 25.98 -5.91
N LEU A 121 14.47 26.04 -5.95
CA LEU A 121 13.74 26.89 -6.90
C LEU A 121 14.05 28.37 -6.69
N VAL A 122 14.12 28.82 -5.44
CA VAL A 122 14.50 30.20 -5.11
C VAL A 122 15.95 30.47 -5.52
N ALA A 123 16.88 29.58 -5.21
CA ALA A 123 18.29 29.73 -5.57
C ALA A 123 18.49 29.75 -7.10
N THR A 124 17.79 28.88 -7.83
CA THR A 124 17.82 28.86 -9.30
C THR A 124 17.19 30.12 -9.89
N ALA A 125 16.08 30.61 -9.35
CA ALA A 125 15.49 31.88 -9.77
C ALA A 125 16.44 33.07 -9.52
N VAL A 126 17.04 33.15 -8.34
CA VAL A 126 17.99 34.21 -7.97
C VAL A 126 19.22 34.18 -8.88
N THR A 127 19.79 33.00 -9.14
CA THR A 127 20.94 32.87 -10.06
C THR A 127 20.58 33.24 -11.50
N LEU A 128 19.38 32.90 -11.97
CA LEU A 128 18.87 33.34 -13.27
C LEU A 128 18.73 34.85 -13.36
N VAL A 129 18.22 35.50 -12.31
CA VAL A 129 18.10 36.96 -12.23
C VAL A 129 19.48 37.61 -12.23
N LEU A 130 20.45 37.08 -11.48
CA LEU A 130 21.84 37.56 -11.46
C LEU A 130 22.54 37.37 -12.81
N LEU A 131 22.27 36.27 -13.50
CA LEU A 131 22.82 35.98 -14.83
C LEU A 131 22.06 36.69 -15.96
N SER A 132 20.88 37.24 -15.70
CA SER A 132 20.06 37.98 -16.68
C SER A 132 20.87 39.00 -17.50
N PRO A 133 21.65 39.93 -16.90
CA PRO A 133 22.45 40.89 -17.67
C PRO A 133 23.50 40.21 -18.57
N VAL A 134 24.11 39.11 -18.11
CA VAL A 134 25.09 38.35 -18.91
C VAL A 134 24.39 37.62 -20.06
N LEU A 135 23.23 36.99 -19.80
CA LEU A 135 22.43 36.32 -20.81
C LEU A 135 21.94 37.30 -21.88
N VAL A 136 21.48 38.49 -21.48
CA VAL A 136 21.09 39.56 -22.41
C VAL A 136 22.28 40.05 -23.21
N ALA A 137 23.44 40.27 -22.58
CA ALA A 137 24.66 40.68 -23.27
C ALA A 137 25.10 39.64 -24.31
N VAL A 138 25.15 38.35 -23.94
CA VAL A 138 25.46 37.25 -24.87
C VAL A 138 24.45 37.17 -26.00
N TRP A 139 23.15 37.30 -25.70
CA TRP A 139 22.10 37.29 -26.70
C TRP A 139 22.24 38.44 -27.70
N LEU A 140 22.51 39.65 -27.22
CA LEU A 140 22.80 40.81 -28.06
C LEU A 140 24.04 40.57 -28.92
N LEU A 141 25.11 40.01 -28.35
CA LEU A 141 26.37 39.73 -29.05
C LEU A 141 26.17 38.67 -30.16
N VAL A 142 25.43 37.60 -29.87
CA VAL A 142 25.04 36.57 -30.86
C VAL A 142 24.20 37.20 -31.98
N ARG A 143 23.23 38.06 -31.63
CA ARG A 143 22.41 38.77 -32.62
C ARG A 143 23.26 39.67 -33.50
N LEU A 144 24.24 40.38 -32.93
CA LEU A 144 25.13 41.28 -33.65
C LEU A 144 26.07 40.53 -34.59
N VAL A 145 26.63 39.40 -34.15
CA VAL A 145 27.46 38.51 -35.00
C VAL A 145 26.65 37.89 -36.13
N ARG A 146 25.44 37.38 -35.84
CA ARG A 146 24.55 36.82 -36.87
C ARG A 146 24.04 37.89 -37.84
N GLY A 147 23.77 39.10 -37.36
CA GLY A 147 23.39 40.25 -38.18
C GLY A 147 24.50 40.71 -39.12
N ARG A 148 25.74 40.81 -38.62
CA ARG A 148 26.92 41.12 -39.46
C ARG A 148 27.17 40.08 -40.54
N ARG A 149 27.04 38.78 -40.22
CA ARG A 149 27.19 37.71 -41.22
C ARG A 149 26.18 37.82 -42.37
N ARG A 150 24.95 38.29 -42.11
CA ARG A 150 23.95 38.53 -43.16
C ARG A 150 24.26 39.77 -44.00
N ALA A 151 24.76 40.84 -43.39
CA ALA A 151 25.12 42.07 -44.10
C ALA A 151 26.32 41.90 -45.05
N TRP A 152 27.25 40.99 -44.75
CA TRP A 152 28.43 40.75 -45.56
C TRP A 152 28.16 39.78 -46.73
N ALA A 153 27.06 39.02 -46.68
CA ALA A 153 26.63 38.15 -47.78
C ALA A 153 25.94 38.91 -48.92
N THR A 154 25.57 40.17 -48.70
CA THR A 154 24.84 41.02 -49.65
C THR A 154 25.70 42.12 -50.27
N VAL A 155 27.03 42.08 -50.11
CA VAL A 155 27.94 42.98 -50.83
C VAL A 155 28.31 42.32 -52.16
N PRO A 156 27.72 42.74 -53.30
CA PRO A 156 28.16 42.26 -54.60
C PRO A 156 29.60 42.72 -54.85
N ARG A 157 30.43 41.79 -55.34
CA ARG A 157 31.78 42.08 -55.84
C ARG A 157 31.72 42.87 -57.14
#